data_AF-A0A1C5PQX1-F1
#
_entry.id   AF-A0A1C5PQX1-F1
#
_cell.length_a   1.000
_cell.length_b   1.000
_cell.length_c   1.000
_cell.angle_alpha   90.00
_cell.angle_beta   90.00
_cell.angle_gamma   90.00
#
_symmetry.space_group_name_H-M   'P 1'
#
loop_
_entity.id
_entity.type
_entity.pdbx_description
1 polymer ?
#
loop_
_entity_poly.entity_id
_entity_poly.type
_entity_poly.pdbx_seq_one_letter_code
_entity_poly.pdbx_strand_id
1 'polypeptide(L)'
;MGVEAMERQLENARVALRELEQEREGLASFMTQVANGRAEFEGQLARKRNVAQRIRLVPNAKLAQGIAGLIDSRLDNGFSGGIEGCFDGVAREGQRAIAQVEQEIQRTRATIASLEDNIVAERRRIAEEERRRAEEAARAAVEAAQAARQV
;
A
#
# COMPACT_ATOMS: atom_id res chain seq x y z
N MET A 1 -21.64 3.18 -22.34
CA MET A 1 -20.22 3.62 -22.31
C MET A 1 -19.50 2.74 -23.32
N GLY A 2 -18.71 3.30 -24.25
CA GLY A 2 -18.07 2.49 -25.30
C GLY A 2 -16.91 1.64 -24.76
N VAL A 3 -16.59 0.52 -25.44
CA VAL A 3 -15.48 -0.38 -25.06
C VAL A 3 -14.16 0.40 -24.91
N GLU A 4 -13.85 1.30 -25.84
CA GLU A 4 -12.64 2.14 -25.78
C GLU A 4 -12.55 3.01 -24.52
N ALA A 5 -13.70 3.51 -24.03
CA ALA A 5 -13.74 4.32 -22.81
C ALA A 5 -13.47 3.45 -21.56
N MET A 6 -14.02 2.23 -21.54
CA MET A 6 -13.76 1.28 -20.45
C MET A 6 -12.30 0.80 -20.47
N GLU A 7 -11.70 0.61 -21.65
CA GLU A 7 -10.28 0.26 -21.79
C GLU A 7 -9.35 1.36 -21.29
N ARG A 8 -9.67 2.63 -21.57
CA ARG A 8 -8.93 3.76 -21.00
C ARG A 8 -9.06 3.82 -19.48
N GLN A 9 -10.25 3.58 -18.94
CA GLN A 9 -10.45 3.50 -17.49
C GLN A 9 -9.66 2.35 -16.86
N LEU A 10 -9.61 1.19 -17.53
CA LEU A 10 -8.85 0.04 -17.09
C LEU A 10 -7.34 0.35 -17.05
N GLU A 11 -6.81 1.01 -18.09
CA GLU A 11 -5.40 1.40 -18.12
C GLU A 11 -5.07 2.39 -16.99
N ASN A 12 -5.92 3.41 -16.78
CA ASN A 12 -5.76 4.36 -15.70
C ASN A 12 -5.81 3.67 -14.32
N ALA A 13 -6.72 2.72 -14.12
CA ALA A 13 -6.83 1.97 -12.88
C ALA A 13 -5.58 1.08 -12.63
N ARG A 14 -5.00 0.51 -13.69
CA ARG A 14 -3.74 -0.26 -13.60
C ARG A 14 -2.55 0.63 -13.25
N VAL A 15 -2.48 1.84 -13.78
CA VAL A 15 -1.45 2.82 -13.41
C VAL A 15 -1.60 3.20 -11.93
N ALA A 16 -2.80 3.58 -11.49
CA ALA A 16 -3.07 3.90 -10.09
C ALA A 16 -2.75 2.74 -9.14
N LEU A 17 -3.04 1.49 -9.55
CA LEU A 17 -2.66 0.31 -8.77
C LEU A 17 -1.14 0.21 -8.57
N ARG A 18 -0.34 0.44 -9.63
CA ARG A 18 1.13 0.40 -9.52
C ARG A 18 1.66 1.49 -8.59
N GLU A 19 1.10 2.69 -8.65
CA GLU A 19 1.47 3.80 -7.78
C GLU A 19 1.19 3.47 -6.31
N LEU A 20 0.00 2.92 -6.01
CA LEU A 20 -0.35 2.47 -4.65
C LEU A 20 0.55 1.33 -4.16
N GLU A 21 0.89 0.37 -5.03
CA GLU A 21 1.81 -0.72 -4.69
C GLU A 21 3.22 -0.19 -4.38
N GLN A 22 3.69 0.81 -5.12
CA GLN A 22 4.97 1.48 -4.87
C GLN A 22 4.92 2.28 -3.56
N GLU A 23 3.83 3.00 -3.28
CA GLU A 23 3.63 3.72 -2.03
C GLU A 23 3.67 2.76 -0.82
N ARG A 24 2.96 1.64 -0.91
CA ARG A 24 2.97 0.59 0.12
C ARG A 24 4.40 0.09 0.39
N GLU A 25 5.17 -0.18 -0.66
CA GLU A 25 6.57 -0.61 -0.51
C GLU A 25 7.43 0.47 0.15
N GLY A 26 7.26 1.73 -0.24
CA GLY A 26 7.91 2.88 0.38
C GLY A 26 7.61 3.00 1.87
N LEU A 27 6.33 2.88 2.26
CA LEU A 27 5.90 2.91 3.65
C LEU A 27 6.46 1.72 4.45
N ALA A 28 6.47 0.52 3.88
CA ALA A 28 7.04 -0.66 4.53
C ALA A 28 8.56 -0.52 4.77
N SER A 29 9.28 0.03 3.79
CA SER A 29 10.70 0.36 3.91
C SER A 29 10.95 1.40 5.00
N PHE A 30 10.17 2.49 5.02
CA PHE A 30 10.23 3.50 6.06
C PHE A 30 9.99 2.90 7.45
N MET A 31 8.98 2.05 7.60
CA MET A 31 8.69 1.37 8.87
C MET A 31 9.83 0.48 9.35
N THR A 32 10.54 -0.16 8.43
CA THR A 32 11.75 -0.94 8.75
C THR A 32 12.86 -0.02 9.28
N GLN A 33 13.05 1.16 8.69
CA GLN A 33 14.02 2.15 9.18
C GLN A 33 13.66 2.66 10.58
N VAL A 34 12.38 2.93 10.84
CA VAL A 34 11.89 3.34 12.17
C VAL A 34 12.19 2.25 13.22
N ALA A 35 11.91 0.99 12.89
CA ALA A 35 12.20 -0.14 13.78
C ALA A 35 13.70 -0.29 14.08
N ASN A 36 14.55 -0.14 13.05
CA ASN A 36 16.00 -0.17 13.22
C ASN A 36 16.50 1.01 14.09
N GLY A 37 15.99 2.22 13.86
CA GLY A 37 16.32 3.40 14.64
C GLY A 37 15.92 3.25 16.12
N ARG A 38 14.76 2.63 16.39
CA ARG A 38 14.33 2.28 17.75
C ARG A 38 15.31 1.33 18.41
N ALA A 39 15.67 0.23 17.74
CA ALA A 39 16.59 -0.76 18.28
C ALA A 39 17.98 -0.16 18.57
N GLU A 40 18.47 0.72 17.69
CA GLU A 40 19.73 1.43 17.92
C GLU A 40 19.65 2.33 19.16
N PHE A 41 18.57 3.10 19.29
CA PHE A 41 18.33 3.98 20.43
C PHE A 41 18.26 3.19 21.75
N GLU A 42 17.49 2.10 21.78
CA GLU A 42 17.42 1.21 22.95
C GLU A 42 18.80 0.65 23.31
N GLY A 43 19.60 0.26 22.31
CA GLY A 43 20.99 -0.18 22.51
C GLY A 43 21.89 0.91 23.10
N GLN A 44 21.74 2.17 22.67
CA GLN A 44 22.48 3.30 23.24
C GLN A 44 22.06 3.58 24.69
N LEU A 45 20.77 3.51 25.00
CA LEU A 45 20.25 3.64 26.37
C LEU A 45 20.81 2.54 27.28
N ALA A 46 20.79 1.28 26.83
CA ALA A 46 21.32 0.16 27.58
C ALA A 46 22.82 0.34 27.91
N ARG A 47 23.62 0.81 26.93
CA ARG A 47 25.04 1.14 27.15
C ARG A 47 25.23 2.22 28.21
N LYS A 48 24.42 3.29 28.19
CA LYS A 48 24.49 4.37 29.19
C LYS A 48 24.12 3.89 30.60
N ARG A 49 23.08 3.06 30.73
CA ARG A 49 22.69 2.43 32.00
C ARG A 49 23.79 1.51 32.54
N ASN A 50 24.44 0.74 31.67
CA ASN A 50 25.57 -0.11 32.05
C ASN A 50 26.75 0.73 32.60
N VAL A 51 27.07 1.86 31.96
CA VAL A 51 28.09 2.79 32.46
C VAL A 51 27.73 3.31 33.85
N ALA A 52 26.49 3.75 34.06
CA ALA A 52 26.02 4.21 35.38
C ALA A 52 26.16 3.10 36.44
N GLN A 53 25.80 1.85 36.11
CA GLN A 53 26.02 0.70 36.99
C GLN A 53 27.49 0.47 37.31
N ARG A 54 28.39 0.52 36.32
CA ARG A 54 29.84 0.33 36.53
C ARG A 54 30.45 1.42 37.40
N ILE A 55 30.00 2.67 37.27
CA ILE A 55 30.45 3.80 38.09
C ILE A 55 30.11 3.55 39.58
N ARG A 56 29.01 2.88 39.89
CA ARG A 56 28.64 2.53 41.28
C ARG A 56 29.58 1.53 41.95
N LEU A 57 30.34 0.77 41.17
CA LEU A 57 31.27 -0.25 41.67
C LEU A 57 32.65 0.33 42.01
N VAL A 58 32.89 1.62 41.79
CA VAL A 58 34.17 2.27 42.09
C VAL A 58 34.32 2.46 43.61
N PRO A 59 35.38 1.94 44.25
CA PRO A 59 35.59 2.08 45.69
C PRO A 59 35.80 3.56 46.09
N ASN A 60 35.20 4.00 47.22
CA ASN A 60 35.33 5.34 47.84
C ASN A 60 34.80 6.55 47.06
N ALA A 61 33.54 6.55 46.62
CA ALA A 61 33.07 7.66 45.78
C ALA A 61 31.61 8.07 45.97
N LYS A 62 31.36 8.91 46.99
CA LYS A 62 30.15 9.77 47.03
C LYS A 62 29.98 10.54 45.71
N LEU A 63 31.10 10.95 45.09
CA LEU A 63 31.12 11.57 43.76
C LEU A 63 30.66 10.60 42.65
N ALA A 64 31.12 9.35 42.64
CA ALA A 64 30.69 8.36 41.64
C ALA A 64 29.22 7.98 41.80
N GLN A 65 28.74 7.83 43.04
CA GLN A 65 27.32 7.65 43.32
C GLN A 65 26.49 8.85 42.81
N GLY A 66 26.96 10.08 43.04
CA GLY A 66 26.32 11.29 42.52
C GLY A 66 26.28 11.35 40.99
N ILE A 67 27.39 11.03 40.32
CA ILE A 67 27.46 10.99 38.84
C ILE A 67 26.53 9.91 38.28
N ALA A 68 26.52 8.70 38.87
CA ALA A 68 25.60 7.64 38.44
C ALA A 68 24.13 8.03 38.63
N GLY A 69 23.80 8.70 39.74
CA GLY A 69 22.46 9.23 40.01
C GLY A 69 22.03 10.31 39.01
N LEU A 70 22.95 11.19 38.60
CA LEU A 70 22.68 12.19 37.56
C LEU A 70 22.43 11.55 36.19
N ILE A 71 23.15 10.49 35.85
CA ILE A 71 22.94 9.75 34.60
C ILE A 71 21.55 9.11 34.61
N ASP A 72 21.20 8.35 35.65
CA ASP A 72 19.90 7.68 35.74
C ASP A 72 18.75 8.69 35.76
N SER A 73 18.85 9.76 36.56
CA SER A 73 17.83 10.80 36.59
C SER A 73 17.61 11.43 35.20
N ARG A 74 18.67 11.64 34.42
CA ARG A 74 18.55 12.19 33.07
C ARG A 74 17.95 11.20 32.07
N LEU A 75 18.18 9.90 32.25
CA LEU A 75 17.59 8.85 31.41
C LEU A 75 16.12 8.56 31.78
N ASP A 76 15.77 8.68 33.06
CA ASP A 76 14.46 8.29 33.60
C ASP A 76 13.47 9.47 33.76
N ASN A 77 13.91 10.73 33.77
CA ASN A 77 13.03 11.92 33.81
C ASN A 77 12.30 12.19 32.48
N GLY A 78 11.67 11.17 31.90
CA GLY A 78 10.81 11.28 30.72
C GLY A 78 11.54 11.33 29.37
N PHE A 79 12.89 11.32 29.33
CA PHE A 79 13.64 11.25 28.07
C PHE A 79 13.43 9.91 27.36
N SER A 80 13.62 8.79 28.07
CA SER A 80 13.39 7.45 27.52
C SER A 80 11.92 7.25 27.17
N GLY A 81 11.00 7.48 28.11
CA GLY A 81 9.56 7.32 27.88
C GLY A 81 8.99 8.25 26.80
N GLY A 82 9.51 9.47 26.66
CA GLY A 82 9.12 10.40 25.60
C GLY A 82 9.55 9.92 24.22
N ILE A 83 10.77 9.40 24.09
CA ILE A 83 11.28 8.89 22.81
C ILE A 83 10.63 7.55 22.44
N GLU A 84 10.43 6.65 23.40
CA GLU A 84 9.64 5.42 23.20
C GLU A 84 8.23 5.75 22.70
N GLY A 85 7.59 6.76 23.31
CA GLY A 85 6.29 7.27 22.85
C GLY A 85 6.31 7.81 21.43
N CYS A 86 7.39 8.47 20.99
CA CYS A 86 7.56 8.93 19.62
C CYS A 86 7.67 7.75 18.64
N PHE A 87 8.53 6.76 18.92
CA PHE A 87 8.67 5.56 18.08
C PHE A 87 7.35 4.78 17.99
N ASP A 88 6.66 4.59 19.11
CA ASP A 88 5.35 3.92 19.16
C ASP A 88 4.26 4.73 18.44
N GLY A 89 4.34 6.06 18.48
CA GLY A 89 3.46 6.95 17.74
C GLY A 89 3.64 6.81 16.23
N VAL A 90 4.89 6.91 15.75
CA VAL A 90 5.23 6.73 14.34
C VAL A 90 4.90 5.33 13.86
N ALA A 91 5.17 4.30 14.67
CA ALA A 91 4.84 2.92 14.31
C ALA A 91 3.34 2.70 14.14
N ARG A 92 2.52 3.25 15.05
CA ARG A 92 1.05 3.17 14.94
C ARG A 92 0.54 3.91 13.72
N GLU A 93 1.04 5.11 13.46
CA GLU A 93 0.60 5.90 12.32
C GLU A 93 1.05 5.29 10.99
N GLY A 94 2.28 4.78 10.91
CA GLY A 94 2.76 4.07 9.73
C GLY A 94 2.00 2.77 9.46
N GLN A 95 1.63 2.01 10.50
CA GLN A 95 0.76 0.84 10.34
C GLN A 95 -0.64 1.23 9.83
N ARG A 96 -1.21 2.34 10.30
CA ARG A 96 -2.49 2.85 9.78
C ARG A 96 -2.39 3.26 8.32
N ALA A 97 -1.34 3.99 7.94
CA ALA A 97 -1.11 4.41 6.57
C ALA A 97 -0.96 3.19 5.64
N ILE A 98 -0.17 2.18 6.03
CA ILE A 98 -0.05 0.92 5.27
C ILE A 98 -1.41 0.25 5.10
N ALA A 99 -2.19 0.13 6.18
CA ALA A 99 -3.52 -0.49 6.12
C ALA A 99 -4.49 0.27 5.22
N GLN A 100 -4.43 1.61 5.20
CA GLN A 100 -5.22 2.45 4.29
C GLN A 100 -4.85 2.20 2.83
N VAL A 101 -3.55 2.25 2.50
CA VAL A 101 -3.06 1.97 1.14
C VAL A 101 -3.41 0.55 0.71
N GLU A 102 -3.28 -0.44 1.59
CA GLU A 102 -3.68 -1.82 1.30
C GLU A 102 -5.19 -1.94 1.01
N GLN A 103 -6.02 -1.20 1.74
CA GLN A 103 -7.46 -1.14 1.46
C GLN A 103 -7.74 -0.52 0.08
N GLU A 104 -7.05 0.55 -0.28
CA GLU A 104 -7.17 1.20 -1.59
C GLU A 104 -6.71 0.29 -2.73
N ILE A 105 -5.61 -0.44 -2.54
CA ILE A 105 -5.14 -1.48 -3.48
C ILE A 105 -6.24 -2.51 -3.73
N GLN A 106 -6.89 -3.02 -2.68
CA GLN A 106 -7.95 -4.02 -2.83
C GLN A 106 -9.16 -3.45 -3.58
N ARG A 107 -9.55 -2.20 -3.28
CA ARG A 107 -10.64 -1.52 -4.01
C ARG A 107 -10.28 -1.34 -5.49
N THR A 108 -9.07 -0.91 -5.80
CA THR A 108 -8.61 -0.70 -7.18
C THR A 108 -8.55 -2.03 -7.94
N ARG A 109 -8.09 -3.10 -7.31
CA ARG A 109 -8.11 -4.47 -7.89
C ARG A 109 -9.53 -4.94 -8.20
N ALA A 110 -10.49 -4.69 -7.30
CA ALA A 110 -11.89 -5.02 -7.55
C ALA A 110 -12.48 -4.21 -8.73
N THR A 111 -12.13 -2.92 -8.82
CA THR A 111 -12.52 -2.06 -9.96
C THR A 111 -11.94 -2.58 -11.27
N ILE A 112 -10.66 -2.98 -11.30
CA ILE A 112 -10.01 -3.57 -12.47
C ILE A 112 -10.74 -4.83 -12.92
N ALA A 113 -11.02 -5.76 -12.00
CA ALA A 113 -11.72 -6.99 -12.33
C ALA A 113 -13.13 -6.72 -12.90
N SER A 114 -13.87 -5.77 -12.31
CA SER A 114 -15.18 -5.38 -12.83
C SER A 114 -15.10 -4.75 -14.22
N LEU A 115 -14.10 -3.91 -14.49
CA LEU A 115 -13.90 -3.32 -15.82
C LEU A 115 -13.55 -4.40 -16.86
N GLU A 116 -12.69 -5.35 -16.51
CA GLU A 116 -12.33 -6.48 -17.38
C GLU A 116 -13.56 -7.33 -17.75
N ASP A 117 -14.38 -7.68 -16.77
CA ASP A 117 -15.63 -8.43 -16.99
C ASP A 117 -16.60 -7.66 -17.90
N ASN A 118 -16.79 -6.36 -17.65
CA ASN A 118 -17.66 -5.50 -18.45
C ASN A 118 -17.16 -5.35 -19.89
N ILE A 119 -15.85 -5.20 -20.11
CA ILE A 119 -15.25 -5.13 -21.44
C ILE A 119 -15.48 -6.43 -22.20
N VAL A 120 -15.29 -7.58 -21.55
CA VAL A 120 -15.53 -8.90 -22.16
C VAL A 120 -17.01 -9.07 -22.53
N ALA A 121 -17.91 -8.73 -21.62
CA ALA A 121 -19.35 -8.82 -21.87
C ALA A 121 -19.77 -7.92 -23.04
N GLU A 122 -19.27 -6.69 -23.09
CA GLU A 122 -19.62 -5.73 -24.14
C GLU A 122 -19.06 -6.14 -25.50
N ARG A 123 -17.82 -6.66 -25.55
CA ARG A 123 -17.25 -7.21 -26.79
C ARG A 123 -18.04 -8.40 -27.32
N ARG A 124 -18.56 -9.28 -26.43
CA ARG A 124 -19.45 -10.37 -26.82
C ARG A 124 -20.76 -9.84 -27.39
N ARG A 125 -21.37 -8.86 -26.73
CA ARG A 125 -22.61 -8.20 -27.19
C ARG A 125 -22.45 -7.60 -28.59
N ILE A 126 -21.34 -6.88 -28.83
CA ILE A 126 -21.04 -6.31 -30.14
C ILE A 126 -20.89 -7.41 -31.20
N ALA A 127 -20.13 -8.47 -30.91
CA ALA A 127 -19.92 -9.57 -31.85
C ALA A 127 -21.23 -10.32 -32.18
N GLU A 128 -22.13 -10.50 -31.21
CA GLU A 128 -23.45 -11.09 -31.43
C GLU A 128 -24.36 -10.19 -32.28
N GLU A 129 -24.36 -8.88 -32.02
CA GLU A 129 -25.10 -7.90 -32.82
C GLU A 129 -24.59 -7.86 -34.27
N GLU A 130 -23.28 -7.91 -34.47
CA GLU A 130 -22.66 -7.97 -35.81
C GLU A 130 -23.04 -9.25 -36.56
N ARG A 131 -23.03 -10.41 -35.88
CA ARG A 131 -23.47 -11.68 -36.48
C ARG A 131 -24.93 -11.63 -36.90
N ARG A 132 -25.81 -11.10 -36.06
CA ARG A 132 -27.23 -10.94 -36.41
C ARG A 132 -27.42 -10.04 -37.64
N ARG A 133 -26.73 -8.90 -37.69
CA ARG A 133 -26.78 -8.01 -38.86
C ARG A 133 -26.25 -8.69 -40.13
N ALA A 134 -25.19 -9.50 -40.02
CA ALA A 134 -24.66 -10.25 -41.15
C ALA A 134 -25.63 -11.34 -41.64
N GLU A 135 -26.29 -12.05 -40.72
CA GLU A 135 -27.30 -13.06 -41.04
C GLU A 135 -28.54 -12.42 -41.70
N GLU A 136 -29.01 -11.28 -41.18
CA GLU A 136 -30.12 -10.52 -41.75
C GLU A 136 -29.78 -10.00 -43.15
N ALA A 137 -28.59 -9.44 -43.33
CA ALA A 137 -28.10 -8.99 -44.64
C ALA A 137 -27.97 -10.15 -45.64
N ALA A 138 -27.50 -11.32 -45.19
CA ALA A 138 -27.40 -12.51 -46.03
C ALA A 138 -28.78 -13.02 -46.46
N ARG A 139 -29.76 -13.04 -45.54
CA ARG A 139 -31.15 -13.41 -45.88
C ARG A 139 -31.78 -12.44 -46.88
N ALA A 140 -31.63 -11.13 -46.64
CA ALA A 140 -32.13 -10.11 -47.57
C ALA A 140 -31.49 -10.21 -48.96
N ALA A 141 -30.20 -10.53 -49.04
CA ALA A 141 -29.51 -10.73 -50.31
C ALA A 141 -30.00 -11.99 -51.05
N VAL A 142 -30.28 -13.08 -50.33
CA VAL A 142 -30.86 -14.30 -50.92
C VAL A 142 -32.27 -14.05 -51.44
N GLU A 143 -33.12 -13.38 -50.67
CA GLU A 143 -34.48 -13.02 -51.08
C GLU A 143 -34.48 -12.10 -52.31
N ALA A 144 -33.61 -11.09 -52.34
CA ALA A 144 -33.45 -10.20 -53.50
C ALA A 144 -32.99 -10.96 -54.76
N ALA A 145 -32.05 -11.91 -54.60
CA ALA A 145 -31.56 -12.73 -55.71
C ALA A 145 -32.64 -13.70 -56.23
N GLN A 146 -33.52 -14.21 -55.37
CA GLN A 146 -34.65 -15.05 -55.77
C GLN A 146 -35.73 -14.23 -56.48
N ALA A 147 -36.06 -13.03 -55.97
CA ALA A 147 -37.00 -12.13 -56.61
C ALA A 147 -36.55 -11.72 -58.02
N ALA A 148 -35.25 -11.43 -58.20
CA ALA A 148 -34.66 -11.09 -59.50
C ALA A 148 -34.66 -12.24 -60.52
N ARG A 149 -34.83 -13.51 -60.09
CA ARG A 149 -34.93 -14.68 -60.98
C ARG A 149 -36.37 -15.02 -61.38
N GLN A 150 -37.36 -14.42 -60.74
CA GLN A 150 -38.79 -14.65 -61.02
C GLN A 150 -39.39 -13.57 -61.97
N VAL A 151 -38.57 -12.61 -62.39
CA VAL A 151 -38.86 -11.60 -63.43
C VAL A 151 -38.13 -11.98 -64.71
#